data_AF-A0AAV8AP20-F1
#
_entry.id   AF-A0AAV8AP20-F1
#
_cell.length_a   1.000
_cell.length_b   1.000
_cell.length_c   1.000
_cell.angle_alpha   90.00
_cell.angle_beta   90.00
_cell.angle_gamma   90.00
#
_symmetry.space_group_name_H-M   'P 1'
#
loop_
_entity.id
_entity.type
_entity.pdbx_description
1 polymer ?
#
loop_
_entity_poly.entity_id
_entity_poly.type
_entity_poly.pdbx_seq_one_letter_code
_entity_poly.pdbx_strand_id
1 'polypeptide(L)'
;MFIEEVMELVELKPLRDSLVGLPGVNGLSTEQRKRLTIAVELVANPSIIFMDEPTSGLDARAAAIVMRTVRNTVNTGRTVVCTIHQPSIDIFEAFDELFLLKRGGEEIYVGPLGRNSSELIQYFEAVPGAPKIKDGYNPATWMLEVTTMAQEEALGVDFAQLYKNSELYRRNKALIKDVSVPPPGSTDLYFPTQYSQPFSTQCMACLWKQHLSYWRNPPYTAMRFFFTLIVALLLGSIFWQLGSKRFKQQDLLNSMGALYSATMLLGVQNSTSVMPVVSIERTVFYRERAAGCTQLCHMHLDRYSLKYLTSSFKL
;
A
#
# COMPACT_ATOMS: atom_id res chain seq x y z
N MET A 1 -5.92 -18.09 -13.56
CA MET A 1 -6.08 -17.35 -14.82
C MET A 1 -5.90 -15.86 -14.55
N PHE A 2 -6.79 -15.23 -13.77
CA PHE A 2 -6.72 -13.79 -13.47
C PHE A 2 -5.42 -13.27 -12.83
N ILE A 3 -4.83 -14.00 -11.87
CA ILE A 3 -3.57 -13.56 -11.23
C ILE A 3 -2.42 -13.46 -12.23
N GLU A 4 -2.33 -14.39 -13.19
CA GLU A 4 -1.29 -14.37 -14.21
C GLU A 4 -1.45 -13.17 -15.16
N GLU A 5 -2.69 -12.83 -15.52
CA GLU A 5 -3.01 -11.65 -16.33
C GLU A 5 -2.62 -10.36 -15.60
N VAL A 6 -2.93 -10.25 -14.30
CA VAL A 6 -2.51 -9.09 -13.49
C VAL A 6 -0.98 -9.01 -13.41
N MET A 7 -0.29 -10.14 -13.16
CA MET A 7 1.18 -10.15 -13.14
C MET A 7 1.79 -9.75 -14.49
N GLU A 8 1.14 -10.07 -15.60
CA GLU A 8 1.57 -9.68 -16.94
C GLU A 8 1.35 -8.18 -17.18
N LEU A 9 0.18 -7.66 -16.79
CA LEU A 9 -0.18 -6.24 -16.89
C LEU A 9 0.83 -5.33 -16.14
N VAL A 10 1.26 -5.75 -14.95
CA VAL A 10 2.25 -5.03 -14.15
C VAL A 10 3.69 -5.50 -14.38
N GLU A 11 3.93 -6.35 -15.39
CA GLU A 11 5.27 -6.83 -15.78
C GLU A 11 6.06 -7.49 -14.62
N LEU A 12 5.38 -8.21 -13.72
CA LEU A 12 5.97 -8.91 -12.57
C LEU A 12 6.18 -10.41 -12.79
N LYS A 13 5.81 -10.94 -13.96
CA LYS A 13 5.95 -12.36 -14.31
C LYS A 13 7.37 -12.93 -14.05
N PRO A 14 8.49 -12.22 -14.34
CA PRO A 14 9.83 -12.71 -14.03
C PRO A 14 10.13 -12.82 -12.53
N LEU A 15 9.33 -12.18 -11.68
CA LEU A 15 9.54 -12.07 -10.23
C LEU A 15 8.55 -12.92 -9.41
N ARG A 16 7.75 -13.77 -10.06
CA ARG A 16 6.68 -14.58 -9.44
C ARG A 16 7.10 -15.28 -8.16
N ASP A 17 8.25 -15.95 -8.16
CA ASP A 17 8.73 -16.76 -7.04
C ASP A 17 9.81 -16.04 -6.21
N SER A 18 10.02 -14.75 -6.46
CA SER A 18 10.99 -13.94 -5.72
C SER A 18 10.45 -13.57 -4.33
N LEU A 19 11.33 -13.54 -3.33
CA LEU A 19 10.97 -13.07 -1.99
C LEU A 19 10.76 -11.56 -2.01
N VAL A 20 9.59 -11.13 -1.54
CA VAL A 20 9.24 -9.69 -1.42
C VAL A 20 10.22 -8.95 -0.51
N GLY A 21 10.59 -9.57 0.62
CA GLY A 21 11.56 -9.03 1.57
C GLY A 21 11.11 -7.74 2.27
N LEU A 22 12.00 -7.20 3.12
CA LEU A 22 11.80 -5.98 3.90
C LEU A 22 12.26 -4.76 3.09
N PRO A 23 11.47 -3.66 3.06
CA PRO A 23 11.84 -2.43 2.36
C PRO A 23 13.22 -1.92 2.79
N GLY A 24 14.10 -1.66 1.82
CA GLY A 24 15.45 -1.13 2.05
C GLY A 24 16.46 -2.13 2.61
N VAL A 25 16.08 -3.39 2.85
CA VAL A 25 16.98 -4.42 3.41
C VAL A 25 17.22 -5.54 2.41
N ASN A 26 16.17 -6.16 1.88
CA ASN A 26 16.29 -7.32 0.99
C ASN A 26 15.04 -7.53 0.12
N GLY A 27 15.15 -8.45 -0.84
CA GLY A 27 14.05 -8.86 -1.72
C GLY A 27 13.85 -7.90 -2.89
N LEU A 28 12.61 -7.48 -3.12
CA LEU A 28 12.24 -6.65 -4.27
C LEU A 28 12.72 -5.21 -4.11
N SER A 29 13.15 -4.62 -5.23
CA SER A 29 13.44 -3.19 -5.35
C SER A 29 12.20 -2.33 -5.07
N THR A 30 12.40 -1.04 -4.78
CA THR A 30 11.31 -0.08 -4.50
C THR A 30 10.31 -0.01 -5.64
N GLU A 31 10.81 0.02 -6.88
CA GLU A 31 10.03 0.03 -8.12
C GLU A 31 9.15 -1.22 -8.24
N GLN A 32 9.74 -2.41 -8.12
CA GLN A 32 9.03 -3.69 -8.19
C GLN A 32 7.99 -3.82 -7.07
N ARG A 33 8.29 -3.32 -5.86
CA ARG A 33 7.37 -3.32 -4.73
C ARG A 33 6.16 -2.42 -4.95
N LYS A 34 6.34 -1.28 -5.63
CA LYS A 34 5.24 -0.41 -6.04
C LYS A 34 4.34 -1.09 -7.07
N ARG A 35 4.91 -1.72 -8.10
CA ARG A 35 4.15 -2.53 -9.05
C ARG A 35 3.41 -3.68 -8.38
N LEU A 36 4.04 -4.35 -7.42
CA LEU A 36 3.39 -5.41 -6.64
C LEU A 36 2.21 -4.87 -5.83
N THR A 37 2.37 -3.68 -5.26
CA THR A 37 1.29 -3.02 -4.52
C THR A 37 0.10 -2.72 -5.44
N ILE A 38 0.35 -2.20 -6.65
CA ILE A 38 -0.69 -1.99 -7.67
C ILE A 38 -1.35 -3.32 -8.04
N ALA A 39 -0.56 -4.38 -8.25
CA ALA A 39 -1.07 -5.71 -8.57
C ALA A 39 -2.02 -6.25 -7.50
N VAL A 40 -1.70 -6.07 -6.21
CA VAL A 40 -2.56 -6.50 -5.09
C VAL A 40 -3.94 -5.82 -5.15
N GLU A 41 -3.98 -4.51 -5.43
CA GLU A 41 -5.25 -3.78 -5.57
C GLU A 41 -6.01 -4.20 -6.85
N LEU A 42 -5.30 -4.51 -7.94
CA LEU A 42 -5.90 -4.96 -9.20
C LEU A 42 -6.53 -6.35 -9.14
N VAL A 43 -6.11 -7.20 -8.22
CA VAL A 43 -6.71 -8.53 -8.01
C VAL A 43 -8.17 -8.42 -7.54
N ALA A 44 -8.59 -7.29 -6.97
CA ALA A 44 -9.99 -7.02 -6.65
C ALA A 44 -10.84 -6.68 -7.89
N ASN A 45 -10.21 -6.57 -9.08
CA ASN A 45 -10.84 -6.14 -10.33
C ASN A 45 -11.64 -4.82 -10.20
N PRO A 46 -11.05 -3.74 -9.66
CA PRO A 46 -11.76 -2.47 -9.50
C PRO A 46 -12.00 -1.78 -10.86
N SER A 47 -13.15 -1.11 -10.99
CA SER A 47 -13.45 -0.26 -12.16
C SER A 47 -12.81 1.13 -12.05
N ILE A 48 -12.62 1.64 -10.82
CA ILE A 48 -12.02 2.94 -10.51
C ILE A 48 -10.90 2.71 -9.51
N ILE A 49 -9.73 3.29 -9.78
CA ILE A 49 -8.52 3.14 -8.97
C ILE A 49 -8.03 4.52 -8.56
N PHE A 50 -7.79 4.71 -7.27
CA PHE A 50 -7.17 5.92 -6.73
C PHE A 50 -5.72 5.60 -6.35
N MET A 51 -4.77 6.41 -6.81
CA MET A 51 -3.36 6.27 -6.44
C MET A 51 -2.82 7.57 -5.87
N ASP A 52 -2.25 7.51 -4.67
CA ASP A 52 -1.60 8.66 -4.07
C ASP A 52 -0.09 8.63 -4.36
N GLU A 53 0.39 9.61 -5.12
CA GLU A 53 1.79 9.79 -5.52
C GLU A 53 2.52 8.49 -5.96
N PRO A 54 2.05 7.81 -7.02
CA PRO A 54 2.59 6.51 -7.43
C PRO A 54 4.07 6.56 -7.84
N THR A 55 4.63 7.74 -8.13
CA THR A 55 6.03 7.96 -8.52
C THR A 55 6.95 8.39 -7.36
N SER A 56 6.43 8.66 -6.16
CA SER A 56 7.22 9.17 -5.03
C SER A 56 8.36 8.21 -4.58
N GLY A 57 9.55 8.74 -4.33
CA GLY A 57 10.71 7.93 -3.93
C GLY A 57 11.26 6.99 -5.02
N LEU A 58 10.90 7.21 -6.29
CA LEU A 58 11.50 6.55 -7.46
C LEU A 58 12.36 7.53 -8.25
N ASP A 59 13.38 7.01 -8.91
CA ASP A 59 14.08 7.77 -9.96
C ASP A 59 13.19 7.88 -11.22
N ALA A 60 13.61 8.73 -12.17
CA ALA A 60 12.82 8.99 -13.38
C ALA A 60 12.54 7.72 -14.21
N ARG A 61 13.51 6.78 -14.28
CA ARG A 61 13.36 5.55 -15.06
C ARG A 61 12.37 4.60 -14.38
N ALA A 62 12.51 4.39 -13.08
CA ALA A 62 11.61 3.56 -12.29
C ALA A 62 10.19 4.13 -12.27
N ALA A 63 10.04 5.44 -12.13
CA ALA A 63 8.75 6.12 -12.22
C ALA A 63 8.08 5.89 -13.59
N ALA A 64 8.83 5.98 -14.69
CA ALA A 64 8.30 5.70 -16.02
C ALA A 64 7.83 4.24 -16.19
N ILE A 65 8.56 3.27 -15.63
CA ILE A 65 8.14 1.85 -15.64
C ILE A 65 6.82 1.67 -14.88
N VAL A 66 6.71 2.24 -13.67
CA VAL A 66 5.46 2.19 -12.89
C VAL A 66 4.31 2.83 -13.66
N MET A 67 4.51 4.05 -14.20
CA MET A 67 3.46 4.75 -14.95
C MET A 67 3.07 4.05 -16.24
N ARG A 68 3.99 3.32 -16.90
CA ARG A 68 3.64 2.43 -18.03
C ARG A 68 2.67 1.35 -17.60
N THR A 69 2.88 0.71 -16.45
CA THR A 69 1.94 -0.31 -15.95
C THR A 69 0.59 0.28 -15.57
N VAL A 70 0.56 1.50 -15.04
CA VAL A 70 -0.69 2.25 -14.78
C VAL A 70 -1.41 2.54 -16.11
N ARG A 71 -0.69 3.00 -17.13
CA ARG A 71 -1.25 3.25 -18.46
C ARG A 71 -1.79 1.96 -19.11
N ASN A 72 -1.08 0.84 -18.99
CA ASN A 72 -1.60 -0.47 -19.42
C ASN A 72 -2.90 -0.84 -18.70
N THR A 73 -3.01 -0.53 -17.42
CA THR A 73 -4.24 -0.71 -16.64
C THR A 73 -5.38 0.15 -17.19
N VAL A 74 -5.15 1.43 -17.48
CA VAL A 74 -6.17 2.32 -18.06
C VAL A 74 -6.65 1.78 -19.42
N ASN A 75 -5.74 1.30 -20.26
CA ASN A 75 -6.06 0.76 -21.60
C ASN A 75 -6.99 -0.46 -21.58
N THR A 76 -7.18 -1.10 -20.43
CA THR A 76 -8.17 -2.18 -20.26
C THR A 76 -9.60 -1.68 -20.00
N GLY A 77 -9.84 -0.36 -20.00
CA GLY A 77 -11.14 0.26 -19.75
C GLY A 77 -11.39 0.62 -18.28
N ARG A 78 -10.33 0.73 -17.47
CA ARG A 78 -10.42 1.14 -16.05
C ARG A 78 -10.10 2.62 -15.89
N THR A 79 -10.80 3.29 -14.97
CA THR A 79 -10.51 4.69 -14.64
C THR A 79 -9.46 4.75 -13.54
N VAL A 80 -8.38 5.50 -13.77
CA VAL A 80 -7.35 5.75 -12.75
C VAL A 80 -7.29 7.24 -12.44
N VAL A 81 -7.38 7.57 -11.17
CA VAL A 81 -7.17 8.93 -10.66
C VAL A 81 -5.92 8.90 -9.78
N CYS A 82 -4.94 9.75 -10.07
CA CYS A 82 -3.76 9.83 -9.22
C CYS A 82 -3.24 11.24 -9.01
N THR A 83 -2.62 11.45 -7.85
CA THR A 83 -1.85 12.65 -7.54
C THR A 83 -0.41 12.45 -7.99
N ILE A 84 0.20 13.45 -8.64
CA ILE A 84 1.63 13.41 -8.97
C ILE A 84 2.29 14.74 -8.64
N HIS A 85 3.43 14.67 -7.97
CA HIS A 85 4.31 15.79 -7.72
C HIS A 85 5.37 15.89 -8.83
N GLN A 86 5.28 16.91 -9.69
CA GLN A 86 6.29 17.26 -10.71
C GLN A 86 6.74 16.10 -11.62
N PRO A 87 5.89 15.61 -12.53
CA PRO A 87 6.26 14.54 -13.46
C PRO A 87 7.31 14.98 -14.49
N SER A 88 8.07 14.01 -15.02
CA SER A 88 8.83 14.20 -16.26
C SER A 88 7.89 14.34 -17.45
N ILE A 89 8.40 14.87 -18.57
CA ILE A 89 7.64 15.06 -19.81
C ILE A 89 6.98 13.74 -20.24
N ASP A 90 7.74 12.65 -20.29
CA ASP A 90 7.24 11.33 -20.71
C ASP A 90 6.08 10.83 -19.84
N ILE A 91 6.12 11.10 -18.53
CA ILE A 91 5.05 10.72 -17.60
C ILE A 91 3.85 11.66 -17.76
N PHE A 92 4.10 12.96 -17.93
CA PHE A 92 3.05 13.96 -18.04
C PHE A 92 2.21 13.76 -19.30
N GLU A 93 2.86 13.48 -20.44
CA GLU A 93 2.20 13.18 -21.71
C GLU A 93 1.44 11.85 -21.69
N ALA A 94 1.69 11.00 -20.69
CA ALA A 94 0.96 9.77 -20.49
C ALA A 94 -0.34 9.98 -19.69
N PHE A 95 -0.83 11.21 -19.48
CA PHE A 95 -2.13 11.52 -18.88
C PHE A 95 -3.15 11.96 -19.93
N ASP A 96 -4.41 11.54 -19.74
CA ASP A 96 -5.50 11.96 -20.63
C ASP A 96 -6.06 13.32 -20.21
N GLU A 97 -6.29 13.49 -18.90
CA GLU A 97 -6.83 14.69 -18.28
C GLU A 97 -5.99 15.14 -17.10
N LEU A 98 -5.97 16.46 -16.87
CA LEU A 98 -5.32 17.11 -15.75
C LEU A 98 -6.37 17.81 -14.89
N PHE A 99 -6.30 17.55 -13.58
CA PHE A 99 -7.03 18.30 -12.56
C PHE A 99 -6.02 19.13 -11.75
N LEU A 100 -5.92 20.43 -12.03
CA LEU A 100 -4.96 21.33 -11.41
C LEU A 100 -5.63 22.23 -10.36
N LEU A 101 -5.05 22.23 -9.17
CA LEU A 101 -5.50 22.99 -8.00
C LEU A 101 -4.48 24.03 -7.59
N LYS A 102 -4.95 25.21 -7.15
CA LYS A 102 -4.12 26.19 -6.44
C LYS A 102 -4.30 26.11 -4.93
N ARG A 103 -3.45 26.83 -4.21
CA ARG A 103 -3.53 26.95 -2.74
C ARG A 103 -4.92 27.44 -2.34
N GLY A 104 -5.53 26.76 -1.37
CA GLY A 104 -6.93 27.00 -0.99
C GLY A 104 -7.90 25.96 -1.55
N GLY A 105 -7.41 25.02 -2.39
CA GLY A 105 -8.24 23.94 -2.95
C GLY A 105 -9.15 24.41 -4.08
N GLU A 106 -8.78 25.51 -4.75
CA GLU A 106 -9.54 26.04 -5.88
C GLU A 106 -9.02 25.47 -7.21
N GLU A 107 -9.96 25.12 -8.07
CA GLU A 107 -9.71 24.63 -9.43
C GLU A 107 -9.23 25.79 -10.31
N ILE A 108 -8.09 25.58 -10.99
CA ILE A 108 -7.55 26.55 -11.96
C ILE A 108 -7.52 26.00 -13.39
N TYR A 109 -7.54 24.67 -13.52
CA TYR A 109 -7.67 23.98 -14.80
C TYR A 109 -8.18 22.57 -14.57
N VAL A 110 -9.24 22.16 -15.28
CA VAL A 110 -9.68 20.77 -15.32
C VAL A 110 -10.02 20.45 -16.77
N GLY A 111 -9.25 19.58 -17.41
CA GLY A 111 -9.44 19.28 -18.82
C GLY A 111 -8.38 18.38 -19.42
N PRO A 112 -8.52 18.03 -20.70
CA PRO A 112 -7.59 17.18 -21.41
C PRO A 112 -6.25 17.89 -21.64
N LEU A 113 -5.13 17.18 -21.52
CA LEU A 113 -3.81 17.76 -21.83
C LEU A 113 -3.68 18.10 -23.32
N GLY A 114 -4.30 17.29 -24.18
CA GLY A 114 -4.08 17.32 -25.62
C GLY A 114 -2.74 16.68 -26.00
N ARG A 115 -2.49 16.55 -27.30
CA ARG A 115 -1.22 15.98 -27.79
C ARG A 115 -0.08 16.95 -27.50
N ASN A 116 1.00 16.48 -26.86
CA ASN A 116 2.12 17.34 -26.47
C ASN A 116 1.69 18.49 -25.56
N SER A 117 0.73 18.23 -24.66
CA SER A 117 0.16 19.21 -23.74
C SER A 117 -0.42 20.46 -24.42
N SER A 118 -0.81 20.37 -25.70
CA SER A 118 -1.18 21.55 -26.50
C SER A 118 -2.40 22.30 -25.96
N GLU A 119 -3.41 21.59 -25.44
CA GLU A 119 -4.64 22.23 -24.93
C GLU A 119 -4.38 22.97 -23.62
N LEU A 120 -3.57 22.37 -22.74
CA LEU A 120 -3.08 23.00 -21.52
C LEU A 120 -2.27 24.28 -21.82
N ILE A 121 -1.31 24.18 -22.75
CA ILE A 121 -0.44 25.30 -23.12
C ILE A 121 -1.27 26.44 -23.71
N GLN A 122 -2.17 26.14 -24.65
CA GLN A 122 -3.04 27.15 -25.27
C GLN A 122 -3.94 27.85 -24.23
N TYR A 123 -4.45 27.10 -23.25
CA TYR A 123 -5.30 27.67 -22.19
C TYR A 123 -4.56 28.74 -21.36
N PHE A 124 -3.34 28.44 -20.91
CA PHE A 124 -2.56 29.39 -20.10
C PHE A 124 -1.92 30.51 -20.94
N GLU A 125 -1.51 30.24 -22.18
CA GLU A 125 -0.98 31.27 -23.09
C GLU A 125 -2.07 32.24 -23.60
N ALA A 126 -3.35 31.87 -23.55
CA ALA A 126 -4.45 32.76 -23.85
C ALA A 126 -4.62 33.89 -22.81
N VAL A 127 -4.02 33.75 -21.62
CA VAL A 127 -4.05 34.78 -20.58
C VAL A 127 -3.10 35.93 -20.95
N PRO A 128 -3.57 37.17 -21.07
CA PRO A 128 -2.72 38.30 -21.46
C PRO A 128 -1.55 38.48 -20.49
N GLY A 129 -0.33 38.47 -21.03
CA GLY A 129 0.90 38.65 -20.25
C GLY A 129 1.48 37.37 -19.65
N ALA A 130 0.81 36.22 -19.77
CA ALA A 130 1.35 34.96 -19.30
C ALA A 130 2.65 34.57 -20.03
N PRO A 131 3.69 34.09 -19.31
CA PRO A 131 4.93 33.64 -19.93
C PRO A 131 4.69 32.47 -20.88
N LYS A 132 5.10 32.61 -22.14
CA LYS A 132 5.04 31.52 -23.12
C LYS A 132 6.01 30.40 -22.79
N ILE A 133 5.63 29.17 -23.11
CA ILE A 133 6.50 28.02 -22.88
C ILE A 133 7.69 28.06 -23.87
N LYS A 134 8.87 27.67 -23.40
CA LYS A 134 10.06 27.53 -24.25
C LYS A 134 10.06 26.16 -24.91
N ASP A 135 10.60 26.07 -26.12
CA ASP A 135 10.72 24.80 -26.82
C ASP A 135 11.56 23.80 -26.01
N GLY A 136 11.07 22.55 -25.94
CA GLY A 136 11.66 21.48 -25.13
C GLY A 136 11.55 21.64 -23.60
N TYR A 137 10.87 22.67 -23.10
CA TYR A 137 10.65 22.83 -21.66
C TYR A 137 9.50 21.96 -21.16
N ASN A 138 9.58 21.50 -19.91
CA ASN A 138 8.58 20.58 -19.34
C ASN A 138 7.25 21.32 -19.07
N PRO A 139 6.14 20.96 -19.75
CA PRO A 139 4.85 21.62 -19.54
C PRO A 139 4.35 21.52 -18.10
N ALA A 140 4.63 20.40 -17.41
CA ALA A 140 4.23 20.19 -16.02
C ALA A 140 4.97 21.14 -15.06
N THR A 141 6.23 21.47 -15.35
CA THR A 141 7.01 22.43 -14.57
C THR A 141 6.56 23.85 -14.90
N TRP A 142 6.42 24.16 -16.19
CA TRP A 142 5.99 25.47 -16.68
C TRP A 142 4.62 25.87 -16.12
N MET A 143 3.63 24.98 -16.15
CA MET A 143 2.29 25.32 -15.65
C MET A 143 2.34 25.74 -14.17
N LEU A 144 3.14 25.05 -13.35
CA LEU A 144 3.27 25.35 -11.93
C LEU A 144 3.99 26.68 -11.68
N GLU A 145 4.94 27.06 -12.55
CA GLU A 145 5.63 28.35 -12.50
C GLU A 145 4.70 29.51 -12.89
N VAL A 146 3.88 29.32 -13.94
CA VAL A 146 2.92 30.32 -14.43
C VAL A 146 1.78 30.53 -13.42
N THR A 147 1.36 29.49 -12.70
CA THR A 147 0.25 29.56 -11.74
C THR A 147 0.71 29.89 -10.31
N THR A 148 1.90 30.47 -10.13
CA THR A 148 2.37 30.90 -8.81
C THR A 148 1.63 32.14 -8.32
N MET A 149 1.50 32.31 -7.00
CA MET A 149 0.88 33.50 -6.41
C MET A 149 1.58 34.81 -6.83
N ALA A 150 2.91 34.78 -7.02
CA ALA A 150 3.66 35.94 -7.48
C ALA A 150 3.31 36.32 -8.94
N GLN A 151 3.05 35.33 -9.79
CA GLN A 151 2.59 35.57 -11.17
C GLN A 151 1.14 36.05 -11.20
N GLU A 152 0.25 35.50 -10.36
CA GLU A 152 -1.12 36.00 -10.20
C GLU A 152 -1.13 37.51 -9.86
N GLU A 153 -0.30 37.92 -8.89
CA GLU A 153 -0.18 39.33 -8.48
C GLU A 153 0.42 40.21 -9.58
N ALA A 154 1.47 39.74 -10.26
CA ALA A 154 2.12 40.48 -11.34
C ALA A 154 1.19 40.69 -12.56
N LEU A 155 0.36 39.70 -12.87
CA LEU A 155 -0.63 39.76 -13.96
C LEU A 155 -1.93 40.46 -13.53
N GLY A 156 -2.17 40.61 -12.23
CA GLY A 156 -3.41 41.14 -11.69
C GLY A 156 -4.61 40.24 -11.97
N VAL A 157 -4.40 38.92 -12.04
CA VAL A 157 -5.44 37.93 -12.35
C VAL A 157 -5.59 36.89 -11.24
N ASP A 158 -6.80 36.38 -11.09
CA ASP A 158 -7.08 35.21 -10.26
C ASP A 158 -7.41 34.03 -11.18
N PHE A 159 -6.52 33.03 -11.25
CA PHE A 159 -6.71 31.88 -12.15
C PHE A 159 -7.96 31.07 -11.81
N ALA A 160 -8.39 31.06 -10.54
CA ALA A 160 -9.60 30.36 -10.14
C ALA A 160 -10.86 31.03 -10.70
N GLN A 161 -10.90 32.37 -10.70
CA GLN A 161 -11.98 33.12 -11.33
C GLN A 161 -11.95 33.02 -12.85
N LEU A 162 -10.75 33.05 -13.44
CA LEU A 162 -10.57 32.88 -14.87
C LEU A 162 -11.12 31.52 -15.33
N TYR A 163 -10.80 30.45 -14.60
CA TYR A 163 -11.34 29.13 -14.86
C TYR A 163 -12.86 29.08 -14.70
N LYS A 164 -13.43 29.61 -13.60
CA LYS A 164 -14.91 29.65 -13.40
C LYS A 164 -15.66 30.37 -14.53
N ASN A 165 -15.04 31.38 -15.14
CA ASN A 165 -15.63 32.14 -16.26
C ASN A 165 -15.37 31.51 -17.64
N SER A 166 -14.43 30.57 -17.73
CA SER A 166 -14.01 29.92 -18.97
C SER A 166 -15.12 29.06 -19.61
N GLU A 167 -14.97 28.82 -20.91
CA GLU A 167 -15.82 27.86 -21.63
C GLU A 167 -15.58 26.43 -21.12
N LEU A 168 -14.34 26.10 -20.76
CA LEU A 168 -13.95 24.79 -20.22
C LEU A 168 -14.75 24.44 -18.96
N TYR A 169 -14.85 25.36 -17.99
CA TYR A 169 -15.66 25.16 -16.79
C TYR A 169 -17.14 24.96 -17.10
N ARG A 170 -17.71 25.76 -18.02
CA ARG A 170 -19.11 25.60 -18.45
C ARG A 170 -19.36 24.24 -19.09
N ARG A 171 -18.46 23.78 -19.96
CA ARG A 171 -18.52 22.45 -20.59
C ARG A 171 -18.44 21.34 -19.55
N ASN A 172 -17.51 21.43 -18.60
CA ASN A 172 -17.36 20.44 -17.53
C ASN A 172 -18.60 20.37 -16.63
N LYS A 173 -19.16 21.52 -16.24
CA LYS A 173 -20.41 21.56 -15.45
C LYS A 173 -21.61 21.00 -16.21
N ALA A 174 -21.71 21.23 -17.51
CA ALA A 174 -22.73 20.61 -18.34
C ALA A 174 -22.55 19.09 -18.39
N LEU A 175 -21.34 18.60 -18.65
CA LEU A 175 -21.03 17.17 -18.66
C LEU A 175 -21.35 16.50 -17.32
N ILE A 176 -20.93 17.10 -16.20
CA ILE A 176 -21.23 16.59 -14.85
C ILE A 176 -22.74 16.49 -14.63
N LYS A 177 -23.50 17.50 -15.06
CA LYS A 177 -24.96 17.49 -14.93
C LYS A 177 -25.59 16.39 -15.77
N ASP A 178 -25.10 16.17 -16.99
CA ASP A 178 -25.60 15.15 -17.90
C ASP A 178 -25.32 13.74 -17.37
N VAL A 179 -24.12 13.48 -16.82
CA VAL A 179 -23.75 12.16 -16.26
C VAL A 179 -24.28 11.92 -14.85
N SER A 180 -24.71 12.96 -14.14
CA SER A 180 -25.34 12.83 -12.81
C SER A 180 -26.73 12.21 -12.87
N VAL A 181 -27.37 12.22 -14.05
CA VAL A 181 -28.68 11.59 -14.25
C VAL A 181 -28.47 10.16 -14.74
N PRO A 182 -28.82 9.15 -13.92
CA PRO A 182 -28.68 7.75 -14.33
C PRO A 182 -29.58 7.44 -15.55
N PRO A 183 -29.12 6.60 -16.50
CA PRO A 183 -29.95 6.17 -17.61
C PRO A 183 -31.25 5.49 -17.14
N PRO A 184 -32.39 5.64 -17.84
CA PRO A 184 -33.64 4.99 -17.47
C PRO A 184 -33.46 3.46 -17.39
N GLY A 185 -33.72 2.88 -16.21
CA GLY A 185 -33.59 1.44 -15.96
C GLY A 185 -32.24 0.99 -15.39
N SER A 186 -31.29 1.89 -15.11
CA SER A 186 -30.09 1.52 -14.36
C SER A 186 -30.40 1.35 -12.87
N THR A 187 -29.81 0.35 -12.25
CA THR A 187 -29.85 0.13 -10.80
C THR A 187 -28.60 0.68 -10.14
N ASP A 188 -28.75 1.26 -8.95
CA ASP A 188 -27.60 1.68 -8.15
C ASP A 188 -26.68 0.49 -7.84
N LEU A 189 -25.38 0.77 -7.71
CA LEU A 189 -24.37 -0.19 -7.27
C LEU A 189 -24.70 -0.66 -5.85
N TYR A 190 -25.16 -1.90 -5.73
CA TYR A 190 -25.47 -2.53 -4.45
C TYR A 190 -24.49 -3.67 -4.16
N PHE A 191 -23.81 -3.57 -3.02
CA PHE A 191 -22.96 -4.64 -2.50
C PHE A 191 -23.67 -5.31 -1.33
N PRO A 192 -24.01 -6.61 -1.42
CA PRO A 192 -24.79 -7.31 -0.40
C PRO A 192 -24.04 -7.44 0.93
N THR A 193 -22.71 -7.39 0.90
CA THR A 193 -21.85 -7.54 2.06
C THR A 193 -20.72 -6.52 1.98
N GLN A 194 -20.29 -6.02 3.15
CA GLN A 194 -19.11 -5.16 3.23
C GLN A 194 -17.81 -5.89 2.82
N TYR A 195 -17.75 -7.20 3.04
CA TYR A 195 -16.61 -8.06 2.72
C TYR A 195 -16.97 -9.08 1.64
N SER A 196 -16.03 -9.38 0.75
CA SER A 196 -16.24 -10.31 -0.36
C SER A 196 -16.35 -11.78 0.04
N GLN A 197 -15.90 -12.15 1.24
CA GLN A 197 -15.84 -13.54 1.72
C GLN A 197 -16.30 -13.65 3.18
N PRO A 198 -16.85 -14.81 3.61
CA PRO A 198 -17.28 -15.01 4.99
C PRO A 198 -16.10 -15.08 5.97
N PHE A 199 -16.39 -14.84 7.24
CA PHE A 199 -15.40 -14.77 8.32
C PHE A 199 -14.51 -16.02 8.43
N SER A 200 -15.08 -17.22 8.26
CA SER A 200 -14.33 -18.49 8.36
C SER A 200 -13.26 -18.62 7.28
N THR A 201 -13.59 -18.26 6.03
CA THR A 201 -12.66 -18.26 4.90
C THR A 201 -11.54 -17.24 5.12
N GLN A 202 -11.89 -16.02 5.57
CA GLN A 202 -10.89 -15.00 5.89
C GLN A 202 -9.94 -15.49 7.01
N CYS A 203 -10.48 -16.09 8.06
CA CYS A 203 -9.71 -16.62 9.18
C CYS A 203 -8.74 -17.72 8.72
N MET A 204 -9.22 -18.69 7.93
CA MET A 204 -8.38 -19.76 7.40
C MET A 204 -7.29 -19.21 6.48
N ALA A 205 -7.60 -18.24 5.61
CA ALA A 205 -6.63 -17.59 4.74
C ALA A 205 -5.56 -16.83 5.53
N CYS A 206 -5.93 -16.10 6.58
CA CYS A 206 -5.00 -15.41 7.46
C CYS A 206 -4.08 -16.40 8.20
N LEU A 207 -4.62 -17.51 8.72
CA LEU A 207 -3.83 -18.56 9.38
C LEU A 207 -2.85 -19.22 8.42
N TRP A 208 -3.29 -19.53 7.20
CA TRP A 208 -2.45 -20.08 6.15
C TRP A 208 -1.29 -19.12 5.79
N LYS A 209 -1.61 -17.84 5.56
CA LYS A 209 -0.63 -16.76 5.30
C LYS A 209 0.37 -16.65 6.45
N GLN A 210 -0.11 -16.65 7.69
CA GLN A 210 0.76 -16.55 8.87
C GLN A 210 1.67 -17.76 9.03
N HIS A 211 1.15 -18.97 8.80
CA HIS A 211 1.93 -20.19 8.82
C HIS A 211 3.07 -20.15 7.79
N LEU A 212 2.77 -19.75 6.55
CA LEU A 212 3.79 -19.58 5.51
C LEU A 212 4.81 -18.49 5.87
N SER A 213 4.35 -17.34 6.38
CA SER A 213 5.23 -16.24 6.81
C SER A 213 6.21 -16.69 7.90
N TYR A 214 5.70 -17.41 8.91
CA TYR A 214 6.49 -17.94 10.02
C TYR A 214 7.63 -18.86 9.55
N TRP A 215 7.34 -19.81 8.66
CA TRP A 215 8.34 -20.74 8.15
C TRP A 215 9.29 -20.11 7.12
N ARG A 216 8.83 -19.07 6.40
CA ARG A 216 9.65 -18.29 5.46
C ARG A 216 10.51 -17.22 6.14
N ASN A 217 10.54 -17.16 7.47
CA ASN A 217 11.48 -16.37 8.25
C ASN A 217 12.46 -17.26 9.04
N PRO A 218 13.44 -17.93 8.38
CA PRO A 218 14.41 -18.78 9.04
C PRO A 218 15.21 -18.08 10.15
N PRO A 219 15.69 -16.83 10.00
CA PRO A 219 16.46 -16.17 11.07
C PRO A 219 15.67 -16.06 12.37
N TYR A 220 14.40 -15.66 12.29
CA TYR A 220 13.53 -15.56 13.46
C TYR A 220 13.31 -16.93 14.14
N THR A 221 12.94 -17.93 13.34
CA THR A 221 12.62 -19.27 13.85
C THR A 221 13.86 -19.97 14.41
N ALA A 222 15.01 -19.87 13.73
CA ALA A 222 16.27 -20.45 14.18
C ALA A 222 16.78 -19.79 15.47
N MET A 223 16.77 -18.45 15.56
CA MET A 223 17.16 -17.76 16.79
C MET A 223 16.28 -18.16 17.97
N ARG A 224 14.96 -18.29 17.75
CA ARG A 224 14.02 -18.71 18.79
C ARG A 224 14.34 -20.11 19.33
N PHE A 225 14.58 -21.09 18.46
CA PHE A 225 14.96 -22.44 18.88
C PHE A 225 16.31 -22.46 19.59
N PHE A 226 17.31 -21.76 19.05
CA PHE A 226 18.65 -21.66 19.63
C PHE A 226 18.63 -21.07 21.04
N PHE A 227 17.97 -19.92 21.24
CA PHE A 227 17.86 -19.29 22.55
C PHE A 227 17.05 -20.13 23.55
N THR A 228 15.99 -20.80 23.09
CA THR A 228 15.19 -21.70 23.95
C THR A 228 16.03 -22.89 24.41
N LEU A 229 16.85 -23.47 23.52
CA LEU A 229 17.75 -24.57 23.85
C LEU A 229 18.80 -24.15 24.89
N ILE A 230 19.43 -22.98 24.71
CA ILE A 230 20.41 -22.45 25.67
C ILE A 230 19.78 -22.25 27.06
N VAL A 231 18.60 -21.62 27.12
CA VAL A 231 17.91 -21.39 28.40
C VAL A 231 17.48 -22.70 29.04
N ALA A 232 17.03 -23.68 28.27
CA ALA A 232 16.71 -25.01 28.78
C ALA A 232 17.94 -25.72 29.38
N LEU A 233 19.11 -25.65 28.72
CA LEU A 233 20.36 -26.21 29.24
C LEU A 233 20.86 -25.48 30.51
N LEU A 234 20.73 -24.16 30.56
CA LEU A 234 21.08 -23.36 31.73
C LEU A 234 20.18 -23.70 32.93
N LEU A 235 18.86 -23.66 32.76
CA LEU A 235 17.93 -24.00 33.83
C LEU A 235 18.05 -25.47 34.25
N GLY A 236 18.27 -26.38 33.30
CA GLY A 236 18.48 -27.79 33.56
C GLY A 236 19.75 -28.06 34.37
N SER A 237 20.83 -27.32 34.12
CA SER A 237 22.08 -27.47 34.88
C SER A 237 22.02 -26.79 36.26
N ILE A 238 21.40 -25.62 36.37
CA ILE A 238 21.22 -24.91 37.66
C ILE A 238 20.35 -25.72 38.62
N PHE A 239 19.24 -26.28 38.13
CA PHE A 239 18.29 -27.06 38.95
C PHE A 239 18.49 -28.57 38.82
N TRP A 240 19.73 -29.00 38.56
CA TRP A 240 20.05 -30.40 38.36
C TRP A 240 19.65 -31.26 39.55
N GLN A 241 18.92 -32.35 39.28
CA GLN A 241 18.43 -33.31 40.27
C GLN A 241 17.64 -32.68 41.44
N LEU A 242 17.06 -31.50 41.27
CA LEU A 242 16.28 -30.86 42.33
C LEU A 242 15.12 -31.74 42.83
N GLY A 243 14.51 -32.52 41.92
CA GLY A 243 13.42 -33.43 42.24
C GLY A 243 13.79 -34.65 43.09
N SER A 244 15.07 -34.94 43.34
CA SER A 244 15.50 -36.04 44.22
C SER A 244 15.58 -35.65 45.70
N LYS A 245 15.59 -34.35 46.01
CA LYS A 245 15.60 -33.80 47.37
C LYS A 245 14.18 -33.34 47.71
N ARG A 246 13.45 -34.10 48.53
CA ARG A 246 12.05 -33.79 48.91
C ARG A 246 11.79 -33.85 50.41
N PHE A 247 12.83 -34.01 51.22
CA PHE A 247 12.70 -34.36 52.63
C PHE A 247 12.55 -33.13 53.53
N LYS A 248 12.90 -31.92 53.04
CA LYS A 248 12.77 -30.66 53.78
C LYS A 248 11.78 -29.72 53.10
N GLN A 249 11.10 -28.89 53.91
CA GLN A 249 10.24 -27.81 53.41
C GLN A 249 10.99 -26.87 52.46
N GLN A 250 12.27 -26.59 52.73
CA GLN A 250 13.12 -25.78 51.85
C GLN A 250 13.30 -26.39 50.45
N ASP A 251 13.37 -27.73 50.33
CA ASP A 251 13.55 -28.38 49.04
C ASP A 251 12.30 -28.25 48.16
N LEU A 252 11.12 -28.31 48.78
CA LEU A 252 9.84 -28.05 48.12
C LEU A 252 9.75 -26.60 47.63
N LEU A 253 10.14 -25.64 48.48
CA LEU A 253 10.18 -24.21 48.10
C LEU A 253 11.15 -23.97 46.93
N ASN A 254 12.32 -24.62 46.93
CA ASN A 254 13.28 -24.52 45.82
C ASN A 254 12.69 -25.09 44.52
N SER A 255 11.97 -26.23 44.58
CA SER A 255 11.31 -26.82 43.41
C SER A 255 10.20 -25.93 42.85
N MET A 256 9.40 -25.30 43.70
CA MET A 256 8.37 -24.34 43.28
C MET A 256 9.01 -23.09 42.67
N GLY A 257 10.08 -22.57 43.28
CA GLY A 257 10.86 -21.45 42.76
C GLY A 257 11.45 -21.74 41.39
N ALA A 258 12.01 -22.95 41.18
CA ALA A 258 12.56 -23.37 39.90
C ALA A 258 11.49 -23.42 38.79
N LEU A 259 10.31 -23.99 39.08
CA LEU A 259 9.19 -24.02 38.13
C LEU A 259 8.70 -22.61 37.80
N TYR A 260 8.56 -21.75 38.82
CA TYR A 260 8.21 -20.36 38.63
C TYR A 260 9.23 -19.63 37.75
N SER A 261 10.52 -19.70 38.08
CA SER A 261 11.58 -19.06 37.31
C SER A 261 11.65 -19.56 35.87
N ALA A 262 11.49 -20.88 35.65
CA ALA A 262 11.50 -21.45 34.30
C ALA A 262 10.33 -20.97 33.45
N THR A 263 9.11 -20.99 34.01
CA THR A 263 7.90 -20.54 33.31
C THR A 263 7.94 -19.04 33.03
N MET A 264 8.35 -18.22 33.99
CA MET A 264 8.50 -16.77 33.82
C MET A 264 9.54 -16.43 32.77
N LEU A 265 10.74 -17.02 32.86
CA LEU A 265 11.85 -16.70 31.95
C LEU A 265 11.52 -17.09 30.51
N LEU A 266 11.00 -18.30 30.29
CA LEU A 266 10.58 -18.75 28.96
C LEU A 266 9.41 -17.91 28.42
N GLY A 267 8.45 -17.54 29.28
CA GLY A 267 7.30 -16.71 28.91
C GLY A 267 7.71 -15.31 28.45
N VAL A 268 8.56 -14.64 29.23
CA VAL A 268 9.09 -13.29 28.90
C VAL A 268 9.93 -13.35 27.63
N GLN A 269 10.86 -14.28 27.52
CA GLN A 269 11.75 -14.38 26.35
C GLN A 269 10.98 -14.66 25.05
N ASN A 270 10.01 -15.57 25.08
CA ASN A 270 9.16 -15.84 23.93
C ASN A 270 8.32 -14.60 23.55
N SER A 271 7.76 -13.90 24.53
CA SER A 271 6.94 -12.71 24.29
C SER A 271 7.75 -11.56 23.69
N THR A 272 8.93 -11.29 24.24
CA THR A 272 9.85 -10.25 23.72
C THR A 272 10.31 -10.56 22.30
N SER A 273 10.58 -11.84 21.97
CA SER A 273 11.00 -12.23 20.62
C SER A 273 9.93 -12.00 19.54
N VAL A 274 8.65 -12.13 19.89
CA VAL A 274 7.52 -11.98 18.96
C VAL A 274 7.20 -10.51 18.69
N MET A 275 7.49 -9.62 19.64
CA MET A 275 7.10 -8.21 19.60
C MET A 275 7.56 -7.45 18.34
N PRO A 276 8.80 -7.58 17.84
CA PRO A 276 9.22 -6.91 16.61
C PRO A 276 8.46 -7.40 15.37
N VAL A 277 8.17 -8.70 15.29
CA VAL A 277 7.43 -9.31 14.17
C VAL A 277 6.00 -8.78 14.14
N VAL A 278 5.31 -8.79 15.29
CA VAL A 278 3.94 -8.28 15.42
C VAL A 278 3.87 -6.78 15.15
N SER A 279 4.90 -6.01 15.54
CA SER A 279 4.96 -4.57 15.27
C SER A 279 4.92 -4.26 13.77
N ILE A 280 5.65 -5.03 12.96
CA ILE A 280 5.68 -4.87 11.50
C ILE A 280 4.34 -5.30 10.88
N GLU A 281 3.82 -6.46 11.28
CA GLU A 281 2.56 -7.00 10.74
C GLU A 281 1.34 -6.13 11.10
N ARG A 282 1.39 -5.43 12.23
CA ARG A 282 0.33 -4.50 12.66
C ARG A 282 0.08 -3.40 11.62
N THR A 283 1.13 -2.85 11.02
CA THR A 283 1.00 -1.80 9.99
C THR A 283 0.32 -2.35 8.73
N VAL A 284 0.68 -3.58 8.32
CA VAL A 284 0.05 -4.26 7.18
C VAL A 284 -1.43 -4.53 7.46
N PHE A 285 -1.76 -4.97 8.67
CA PHE A 285 -3.14 -5.23 9.08
C PHE A 285 -4.03 -3.97 8.98
N TYR A 286 -3.58 -2.84 9.51
CA TYR A 286 -4.38 -1.61 9.43
C TYR A 286 -4.64 -1.18 7.99
N ARG A 287 -3.67 -1.39 7.11
CA ARG A 287 -3.81 -1.13 5.68
C ARG A 287 -4.81 -2.08 5.02
N GLU A 288 -4.67 -3.38 5.21
CA GLU A 288 -5.60 -4.39 4.64
C GLU A 288 -7.03 -4.21 5.15
N ARG A 289 -7.20 -3.82 6.42
CA ARG A 289 -8.51 -3.51 6.99
C ARG A 289 -9.13 -2.25 6.40
N ALA A 290 -8.33 -1.19 6.20
CA ALA A 290 -8.80 0.05 5.57
C ALA A 290 -9.22 -0.17 4.11
N ALA A 291 -8.56 -1.09 3.40
CA ALA A 291 -8.93 -1.52 2.04
C ALA A 291 -10.15 -2.45 1.99
N GLY A 292 -10.71 -2.85 3.15
CA GLY A 292 -11.86 -3.77 3.20
C GLY A 292 -11.51 -5.23 2.88
N CYS A 293 -10.23 -5.60 2.83
CA CYS A 293 -9.80 -6.96 2.47
C CYS A 293 -10.12 -7.99 3.55
N THR A 294 -10.00 -7.61 4.83
CA THR A 294 -10.24 -8.52 5.96
C THR A 294 -10.91 -7.83 7.14
N GLN A 295 -11.77 -8.57 7.84
CA GLN A 295 -12.39 -8.17 9.11
C GLN A 295 -11.49 -8.54 10.32
N LEU A 296 -10.52 -9.43 10.10
CA LEU A 296 -9.82 -10.17 11.15
C LEU A 296 -8.55 -9.48 11.63
N CYS A 297 -8.42 -9.27 12.93
CA CYS A 297 -7.16 -8.82 13.53
C CYS A 297 -6.14 -9.97 13.55
N HIS A 298 -5.12 -9.93 12.67
CA HIS A 298 -3.98 -10.86 12.67
C HIS A 298 -3.42 -11.09 14.09
N MET A 299 -3.42 -10.05 14.93
CA MET A 299 -2.90 -10.09 16.30
C MET A 299 -3.74 -10.90 17.30
N HIS A 300 -5.03 -11.14 17.04
CA HIS A 300 -5.87 -11.94 17.95
C HIS A 300 -5.61 -13.45 17.81
N LEU A 301 -5.30 -13.92 16.61
CA LEU A 301 -4.97 -15.34 16.39
C LEU A 301 -3.51 -15.66 16.71
N ASP A 302 -2.58 -14.72 16.55
CA ASP A 302 -1.17 -14.94 16.92
C ASP A 302 -0.96 -15.07 18.43
N ARG A 303 -1.82 -14.47 19.26
CA ARG A 303 -1.78 -14.64 20.72
C ARG A 303 -2.21 -16.02 21.21
N TYR A 304 -2.99 -16.78 20.44
CA TYR A 304 -3.59 -18.03 20.93
C TYR A 304 -3.45 -19.25 20.00
N SER A 305 -3.18 -19.12 18.71
CA SER A 305 -3.58 -20.16 17.74
C SER A 305 -2.42 -20.82 16.99
N LEU A 306 -1.34 -20.10 16.67
CA LEU A 306 -0.27 -20.68 15.86
C LEU A 306 0.62 -21.70 16.59
N LYS A 307 0.62 -21.69 17.94
CA LYS A 307 1.36 -22.67 18.75
C LYS A 307 0.61 -23.97 19.00
N TYR A 308 -0.72 -23.98 18.95
CA TYR A 308 -1.52 -25.18 19.23
C TYR A 308 -1.93 -25.93 17.96
N LEU A 309 -2.14 -25.23 16.83
CA LEU A 309 -2.57 -25.85 15.58
C LEU A 309 -1.48 -26.68 14.86
N THR A 310 -0.20 -26.40 15.10
CA THR A 310 0.91 -27.19 14.52
C THR A 310 1.05 -28.59 15.10
N SER A 311 0.40 -28.89 16.24
CA SER A 311 0.33 -30.23 16.81
C SER A 311 -0.91 -31.02 16.36
N SER A 312 -1.88 -30.41 15.68
CA SER A 312 -3.15 -31.06 15.29
C SER A 312 -3.32 -31.31 13.80
N PHE A 313 -2.41 -30.84 12.94
CA PHE A 313 -2.46 -31.08 11.48
C PHE A 313 -1.33 -31.99 10.97
N LYS A 314 -0.92 -32.97 11.78
CA LYS A 314 -0.23 -34.19 11.32
C LYS A 314 -1.05 -35.40 11.76
N LEU A 315 -2.06 -35.73 10.96
CA LEU A 315 -2.66 -37.04 10.77
C LEU A 315 -3.30 -37.05 9.38
#